data_AF-A0A846BS96-F1
#
_entry.id   AF-A0A846BS96-F1
#
_cell.length_a   1.000
_cell.length_b   1.000
_cell.length_c   1.000
_cell.angle_alpha   90.00
_cell.angle_beta   90.00
_cell.angle_gamma   90.00
#
_symmetry.space_group_name_H-M   'P 1'
#
loop_
_entity.id
_entity.type
_entity.pdbx_description
1 polymer ?
#
loop_
_entity_poly.entity_id
_entity_poly.type
_entity_poly.pdbx_seq_one_letter_code
_entity_poly.pdbx_strand_id
1 'polypeptide(L)'
;MALFDWLSPTTRLHPNQQSIRVRIQNDPYYRLQSAQEIEIAAALGVKIDVNQASVDDWLRLPGVSIHQAQLLAELTRNGVQFYCLEDIAAALSVSVERLKPLLPILDFCYYDTETLLLPQQINANVASVEQLTKIPPIDLFLARAIVQQRLKHGLYRNLADFQRRLELNPKLVSELMYYIKFSN
;
A
#
# COMPACT_ATOMS: atom_id res chain seq x y z
N MET A 1 -34.65 9.31 -7.79
CA MET A 1 -33.49 9.93 -7.11
C MET A 1 -32.47 10.26 -8.18
N ALA A 2 -32.08 11.54 -8.25
CA ALA A 2 -31.38 12.12 -9.40
C ALA A 2 -30.05 11.41 -9.67
N LEU A 3 -30.03 10.63 -10.75
CA LEU A 3 -29.01 9.62 -10.99
C LEU A 3 -27.63 10.26 -11.25
N PHE A 4 -27.56 11.50 -11.76
CA PHE A 4 -26.33 12.10 -12.25
C PHE A 4 -26.35 13.64 -12.34
N ASP A 5 -26.79 14.34 -11.29
CA ASP A 5 -26.88 15.81 -11.33
C ASP A 5 -25.54 16.50 -11.67
N TRP A 6 -24.42 15.85 -11.38
CA TRP A 6 -23.07 16.34 -11.67
C TRP A 6 -22.46 15.85 -12.98
N LEU A 7 -23.02 14.80 -13.63
CA LEU A 7 -22.64 14.43 -15.02
C LEU A 7 -23.44 15.21 -16.05
N SER A 8 -24.53 15.86 -15.63
CA SER A 8 -25.33 16.66 -16.52
C SER A 8 -24.49 17.85 -17.02
N PRO A 9 -24.38 18.08 -18.35
CA PRO A 9 -23.75 19.27 -18.86
C PRO A 9 -24.60 20.46 -18.40
N THR A 10 -24.15 21.13 -17.35
CA THR A 10 -24.86 22.28 -16.83
C THR A 10 -24.79 23.37 -17.91
N THR A 11 -25.92 23.82 -18.42
CA THR A 11 -26.05 24.95 -19.37
C THR A 11 -25.66 26.30 -18.73
N ARG A 12 -24.78 26.29 -17.73
CA ARG A 12 -24.28 27.47 -17.04
C ARG A 12 -22.88 27.73 -17.56
N LEU A 13 -22.74 28.81 -18.35
CA LEU A 13 -21.50 29.50 -18.73
C LEU A 13 -20.24 28.73 -18.34
N HIS A 14 -19.65 27.98 -19.29
CA HIS A 14 -18.41 27.23 -19.08
C HIS A 14 -17.43 28.09 -18.28
N PRO A 15 -17.13 27.75 -17.02
CA PRO A 15 -16.01 28.36 -16.32
C PRO A 15 -14.80 28.13 -17.21
N ASN A 16 -14.07 29.21 -17.55
CA ASN A 16 -12.85 29.09 -18.36
C ASN A 16 -12.01 27.93 -17.79
N GLN A 17 -11.63 26.94 -18.59
CA GLN A 17 -10.84 25.78 -18.11
C GLN A 17 -9.63 26.22 -17.29
N GLN A 18 -9.08 27.39 -17.61
CA GLN A 18 -8.01 28.03 -16.88
C GLN A 18 -8.38 28.40 -15.43
N SER A 19 -9.60 28.89 -15.16
CA SER A 19 -10.05 29.18 -13.79
C SER A 19 -10.27 27.90 -12.98
N ILE A 20 -10.77 26.83 -13.60
CA ILE A 20 -10.89 25.51 -12.94
C ILE A 20 -9.49 25.00 -12.56
N ARG A 21 -8.53 25.05 -13.50
CA ARG A 21 -7.13 24.65 -13.24
C ARG A 21 -6.53 25.41 -12.06
N VAL A 22 -6.69 26.74 -12.05
CA VAL A 22 -6.18 27.59 -10.97
C VAL A 22 -6.81 27.22 -9.63
N ARG A 23 -8.11 26.94 -9.57
CA ARG A 23 -8.79 26.52 -8.34
C ARG A 23 -8.25 25.18 -7.81
N ILE A 24 -8.10 24.18 -8.68
CA ILE A 24 -7.57 22.86 -8.31
C ILE A 24 -6.10 22.94 -7.86
N GLN A 25 -5.28 23.76 -8.53
CA GLN A 25 -3.87 23.90 -8.18
C GLN A 25 -3.65 24.65 -6.85
N ASN A 26 -4.50 25.62 -6.53
CA ASN A 26 -4.35 26.45 -5.34
C ASN A 26 -5.00 25.85 -4.09
N ASP A 27 -5.83 24.82 -4.23
CA ASP A 27 -6.53 24.16 -3.13
C ASP A 27 -6.34 22.64 -3.18
N PRO A 28 -5.43 22.09 -2.34
CA PRO A 28 -5.20 20.65 -2.25
C PRO A 28 -6.47 19.84 -1.90
N TYR A 29 -7.43 20.44 -1.19
CA TYR A 29 -8.68 19.82 -0.75
C TYR A 29 -9.88 20.22 -1.61
N TYR A 30 -9.63 20.74 -2.81
CA TYR A 30 -10.67 21.15 -3.74
C TYR A 30 -11.65 20.01 -4.00
N ARG A 31 -12.94 20.26 -3.74
CA ARG A 31 -14.02 19.30 -4.00
C ARG A 31 -14.55 19.47 -5.42
N LEU A 32 -14.31 18.46 -6.23
CA LEU A 32 -14.71 18.41 -7.63
C LEU A 32 -16.24 18.29 -7.71
N GLN A 33 -16.84 18.98 -8.68
CA GLN A 33 -18.29 19.14 -8.80
C GLN A 33 -18.84 18.65 -10.14
N SER A 34 -17.99 18.30 -11.11
CA SER A 34 -18.43 17.86 -12.44
C SER A 34 -17.42 16.92 -13.10
N ALA A 35 -17.87 16.19 -14.13
CA ALA A 35 -16.99 15.35 -14.95
C ALA A 35 -15.86 16.15 -15.61
N GLN A 36 -16.15 17.39 -16.06
CA GLN A 36 -15.14 18.27 -16.64
C GLN A 36 -14.03 18.62 -15.63
N GLU A 37 -14.37 18.85 -14.36
CA GLU A 37 -13.37 19.12 -13.34
C GLU A 37 -12.50 17.88 -13.04
N ILE A 38 -13.07 16.67 -13.11
CA ILE A 38 -12.32 15.41 -12.97
C ILE A 38 -11.29 15.27 -14.08
N GLU A 39 -11.69 15.50 -15.34
CA GLU A 39 -10.76 15.43 -16.48
C GLU A 39 -9.62 16.44 -16.33
N ILE A 40 -9.94 17.66 -15.90
CA ILE A 40 -8.93 18.69 -15.65
C ILE A 40 -8.02 18.29 -14.49
N ALA A 41 -8.56 17.75 -13.40
CA ALA A 41 -7.79 17.27 -12.26
C ALA A 41 -6.84 16.14 -12.66
N ALA A 42 -7.32 15.16 -13.44
CA ALA A 42 -6.50 14.09 -14.00
C ALA A 42 -5.38 14.64 -14.89
N ALA A 43 -5.69 15.61 -15.77
CA ALA A 43 -4.69 16.28 -16.61
C ALA A 43 -3.69 17.15 -15.83
N LEU A 44 -3.99 17.47 -14.57
CA LEU A 44 -3.08 18.14 -13.63
C LEU A 44 -2.27 17.14 -12.79
N GLY A 45 -2.48 15.83 -12.96
CA GLY A 45 -1.80 14.78 -12.19
C GLY A 45 -2.41 14.52 -10.81
N VAL A 46 -3.64 15.00 -10.55
CA VAL A 46 -4.35 14.68 -9.31
C VAL A 46 -4.69 13.20 -9.31
N LYS A 47 -4.26 12.51 -8.24
CA LYS A 47 -4.52 11.11 -7.98
C LYS A 47 -4.92 10.90 -6.53
N ILE A 48 -5.90 10.03 -6.32
CA ILE A 48 -6.36 9.55 -5.02
C ILE A 48 -6.07 8.06 -4.98
N ASP A 49 -5.09 7.69 -4.18
CA ASP A 49 -4.82 6.28 -3.90
C ASP A 49 -5.92 5.73 -3.00
N VAL A 50 -6.71 4.79 -3.53
CA VAL A 50 -7.89 4.26 -2.87
C VAL A 50 -7.56 3.50 -1.58
N ASN A 51 -6.33 3.00 -1.43
CA ASN A 51 -5.89 2.21 -0.28
C ASN A 51 -5.19 3.06 0.79
N GLN A 52 -4.90 4.34 0.51
CA GLN A 52 -4.32 5.30 1.46
C GLN A 52 -5.14 6.59 1.65
N ALA A 53 -6.23 6.75 0.90
CA ALA A 53 -7.07 7.94 0.92
C ALA A 53 -7.67 8.21 2.31
N SER A 54 -7.49 9.44 2.79
CA SER A 54 -8.16 9.95 3.98
C SER A 54 -9.64 10.26 3.71
N VAL A 55 -10.40 10.56 4.77
CA VAL A 55 -11.80 11.02 4.63
C VAL A 55 -11.86 12.28 3.76
N ASP A 56 -10.93 13.21 3.94
CA ASP A 56 -10.88 14.45 3.16
C ASP A 56 -10.56 14.19 1.69
N ASP A 57 -9.71 13.20 1.38
CA ASP A 57 -9.43 12.79 0.00
C ASP A 57 -10.68 12.25 -0.70
N TRP A 58 -11.42 11.37 -0.03
CA TRP A 58 -12.68 10.83 -0.55
C TRP A 58 -13.75 11.91 -0.76
N LEU A 59 -13.80 12.92 0.10
CA LEU A 59 -14.72 14.05 -0.02
C LEU A 59 -14.42 14.97 -1.21
N ARG A 60 -13.25 14.82 -1.87
CA ARG A 60 -12.95 15.54 -3.11
C ARG A 60 -13.74 15.00 -4.29
N LEU A 61 -14.23 13.77 -4.20
CA LEU A 61 -14.97 13.11 -5.28
C LEU A 61 -16.44 13.56 -5.31
N PRO A 62 -16.97 13.95 -6.48
CA PRO A 62 -18.37 14.35 -6.59
C PRO A 62 -19.30 13.17 -6.28
N GLY A 63 -20.31 13.43 -5.46
CA GLY A 63 -21.33 12.44 -5.13
C GLY A 63 -20.93 11.39 -4.09
N VAL A 64 -19.76 11.51 -3.46
CA VAL A 64 -19.37 10.76 -2.26
C VAL A 64 -19.80 11.55 -1.01
N SER A 65 -20.62 10.94 -0.15
CA SER A 65 -21.04 11.57 1.11
C SER A 65 -19.98 11.40 2.21
N ILE A 66 -20.08 12.19 3.29
CA ILE A 66 -19.21 12.03 4.46
C ILE A 66 -19.25 10.63 5.06
N HIS A 67 -20.43 10.00 5.11
CA HIS A 67 -20.57 8.64 5.63
C HIS A 67 -19.89 7.61 4.72
N GLN A 68 -19.97 7.78 3.40
CA GLN A 68 -19.28 6.93 2.44
C GLN A 68 -17.76 7.10 2.51
N ALA A 69 -17.28 8.34 2.63
CA ALA A 69 -15.87 8.65 2.80
C ALA A 69 -15.30 8.03 4.10
N GLN A 70 -16.04 8.13 5.21
CA GLN A 70 -15.68 7.51 6.49
C GLN A 70 -15.64 5.98 6.38
N LEU A 71 -16.65 5.37 5.77
CA LEU A 71 -16.72 3.93 5.55
C LEU A 71 -15.50 3.42 4.77
N LEU A 72 -15.17 4.05 3.63
CA LEU A 72 -14.03 3.63 2.81
C LEU A 72 -12.70 3.75 3.57
N ALA A 73 -12.49 4.86 4.27
CA ALA A 73 -11.28 5.08 5.08
C ALA A 73 -11.19 4.13 6.30
N GLU A 74 -12.33 3.70 6.86
CA GLU A 74 -12.38 2.71 7.93
C GLU A 74 -12.07 1.30 7.41
N LEU A 75 -12.61 0.92 6.25
CA LEU A 75 -12.34 -0.37 5.62
C LEU A 75 -10.84 -0.55 5.33
N THR A 76 -10.18 0.45 4.75
CA THR A 76 -8.74 0.38 4.45
C THR A 76 -7.90 0.34 5.72
N ARG A 77 -8.27 1.11 6.74
CA ARG A 77 -7.62 1.06 8.07
C ARG A 77 -7.75 -0.31 8.74
N ASN A 78 -8.84 -1.01 8.49
CA ASN A 78 -9.09 -2.37 8.97
C ASN A 78 -8.48 -3.46 8.06
N GLY A 79 -7.66 -3.08 7.08
CA GLY A 79 -6.90 -4.01 6.25
C GLY A 79 -7.60 -4.47 4.96
N VAL A 80 -8.77 -3.92 4.63
CA VAL A 80 -9.40 -4.15 3.32
C VAL A 80 -8.56 -3.43 2.25
N GLN A 81 -8.32 -4.11 1.13
CA GLN A 81 -7.67 -3.53 -0.04
C GLN A 81 -8.68 -3.50 -1.19
N PHE A 82 -8.77 -2.36 -1.86
CA PHE A 82 -9.53 -2.21 -3.10
C PHE A 82 -8.57 -2.41 -4.27
N TYR A 83 -8.90 -3.35 -5.15
CA TYR A 83 -8.11 -3.68 -6.34
C TYR A 83 -8.75 -3.13 -7.61
N CYS A 84 -10.05 -2.90 -7.60
CA CYS A 84 -10.78 -2.35 -8.72
C CYS A 84 -11.96 -1.47 -8.29
N LEU A 85 -12.57 -0.82 -9.28
CA LEU A 85 -13.70 0.07 -9.07
C LEU A 85 -14.93 -0.68 -8.54
N GLU A 86 -15.08 -1.94 -8.93
CA GLU A 86 -16.14 -2.85 -8.49
C GLU A 86 -16.11 -3.05 -6.97
N ASP A 87 -14.93 -3.13 -6.35
CA ASP A 87 -14.80 -3.31 -4.90
C ASP A 87 -15.34 -2.08 -4.15
N ILE A 88 -15.03 -0.88 -4.63
CA ILE A 88 -15.55 0.38 -4.06
C ILE A 88 -17.06 0.46 -4.27
N ALA A 89 -17.55 0.09 -5.46
CA ALA A 89 -18.98 0.08 -5.76
C ALA A 89 -19.74 -0.87 -4.81
N ALA A 90 -19.20 -2.06 -4.57
CA ALA A 90 -19.74 -3.03 -3.63
C ALA A 90 -19.74 -2.49 -2.19
N ALA A 91 -18.61 -1.93 -1.73
CA ALA A 91 -18.49 -1.34 -0.40
C ALA A 91 -19.50 -0.20 -0.16
N LEU A 92 -19.75 0.61 -1.18
CA LEU A 92 -20.71 1.71 -1.11
C LEU A 92 -22.16 1.31 -1.41
N SER A 93 -22.40 0.06 -1.81
CA SER A 93 -23.71 -0.42 -2.29
C SER A 93 -24.28 0.44 -3.43
N VAL A 94 -23.44 0.77 -4.42
CA VAL A 94 -23.81 1.53 -5.63
C VAL A 94 -23.44 0.78 -6.89
N SER A 95 -24.00 1.19 -8.04
CA SER A 95 -23.57 0.62 -9.33
C SER A 95 -22.18 1.11 -9.72
N VAL A 96 -21.43 0.26 -10.40
CA VAL A 96 -20.08 0.59 -10.93
C VAL A 96 -20.18 1.75 -11.91
N GLU A 97 -21.26 1.81 -12.71
CA GLU A 97 -21.58 2.88 -13.64
C GLU A 97 -21.57 4.27 -12.98
N ARG A 98 -21.99 4.35 -11.72
CA ARG A 98 -21.98 5.60 -10.97
C ARG A 98 -20.56 6.11 -10.69
N LEU A 99 -19.62 5.19 -10.50
CA LEU A 99 -18.24 5.51 -10.13
C LEU A 99 -17.30 5.58 -11.34
N LYS A 100 -17.68 5.01 -12.50
CA LYS A 100 -16.87 5.01 -13.74
C LYS A 100 -16.26 6.38 -14.08
N PRO A 101 -16.99 7.50 -13.98
CA PRO A 101 -16.42 8.80 -14.33
C PRO A 101 -15.34 9.30 -13.35
N LEU A 102 -15.21 8.69 -12.16
CA LEU A 102 -14.15 9.00 -11.18
C LEU A 102 -12.83 8.29 -11.51
N LEU A 103 -12.85 7.25 -12.33
CA LEU A 103 -11.70 6.40 -12.63
C LEU A 103 -10.41 7.16 -13.03
N PRO A 104 -10.45 8.27 -13.79
CA PRO A 104 -9.22 8.98 -14.18
C PRO A 104 -8.35 9.46 -13.01
N ILE A 105 -8.96 9.73 -11.86
CA ILE A 105 -8.28 10.27 -10.66
C ILE A 105 -8.14 9.26 -9.53
N LEU A 106 -8.59 8.01 -9.71
CA LEU A 106 -8.39 6.93 -8.74
C LEU A 106 -7.17 6.10 -9.13
N ASP A 107 -6.32 5.80 -8.15
CA ASP A 107 -5.21 4.87 -8.30
C ASP A 107 -5.41 3.65 -7.40
N PHE A 108 -5.28 2.46 -8.01
CA PHE A 108 -5.38 1.16 -7.36
C PHE A 108 -3.97 0.60 -7.18
N CYS A 109 -3.25 1.13 -6.19
CA CYS A 109 -1.89 0.72 -5.89
C CYS A 109 -1.87 -0.60 -5.12
N TYR A 110 -0.94 -1.48 -5.50
CA TYR A 110 -0.64 -2.69 -4.74
C TYR A 110 0.43 -2.37 -3.70
N TYR A 111 0.05 -2.51 -2.42
CA TYR A 111 0.98 -2.45 -1.31
C TYR A 111 1.29 -3.86 -0.86
N ASP A 112 2.55 -4.25 -0.99
CA ASP A 112 3.04 -5.52 -0.50
C ASP A 112 2.96 -5.54 1.03
N THR A 113 1.80 -5.92 1.56
CA THR A 113 1.55 -6.10 2.98
C THR A 113 2.30 -7.31 3.53
N GLU A 114 2.88 -8.18 2.69
CA GLU A 114 3.74 -9.27 3.17
C GLU A 114 5.00 -8.73 3.82
N THR A 115 5.52 -7.57 3.40
CA THR A 115 6.71 -6.97 4.03
C THR A 115 6.47 -6.60 5.51
N LEU A 116 5.22 -6.36 5.93
CA LEU A 116 4.84 -6.08 7.33
C LEU A 116 4.56 -7.35 8.14
N LEU A 117 4.24 -8.46 7.47
CA LEU A 117 4.00 -9.77 8.08
C LEU A 117 5.28 -10.61 8.16
N LEU A 118 6.26 -10.32 7.29
CA LEU A 118 7.56 -10.97 7.33
C LEU A 118 8.31 -10.51 8.60
N PRO A 119 8.79 -11.44 9.41
CA PRO A 119 9.55 -11.11 10.61
C PRO A 119 10.78 -10.28 10.21
N GLN A 120 11.12 -9.28 11.04
CA GLN A 120 12.29 -8.45 10.78
C GLN A 120 13.53 -9.32 10.57
N GLN A 121 14.07 -9.32 9.35
CA GLN A 121 15.21 -10.15 9.02
C GLN A 121 16.46 -9.69 9.77
N ILE A 122 17.06 -10.62 10.51
CA ILE A 122 18.29 -10.41 11.27
C ILE A 122 19.48 -10.80 10.38
N ASN A 123 20.46 -9.92 10.32
CA ASN A 123 21.66 -10.18 9.53
C ASN A 123 22.61 -11.12 10.29
N ALA A 124 22.78 -12.35 9.79
CA ALA A 124 23.61 -13.38 10.42
C ALA A 124 25.10 -13.02 10.45
N ASN A 125 25.55 -12.06 9.64
CA ASN A 125 26.95 -11.63 9.61
C ASN A 125 27.32 -10.66 10.74
N VAL A 126 26.33 -9.98 11.35
CA VAL A 126 26.58 -8.95 12.38
C VAL A 126 25.81 -9.19 13.68
N ALA A 127 24.73 -9.97 13.65
CA ALA A 127 23.86 -10.18 14.81
C ALA A 127 24.61 -10.79 16.01
N SER A 128 24.30 -10.34 17.22
CA SER A 128 24.81 -10.95 18.45
C SER A 128 24.14 -12.30 18.71
N VAL A 129 24.70 -13.10 19.65
CA VAL A 129 24.10 -14.37 20.05
C VAL A 129 22.67 -14.14 20.58
N GLU A 130 22.49 -13.10 21.39
CA GLU A 130 21.19 -12.73 21.98
C GLU A 130 20.16 -12.33 20.92
N GLN A 131 20.61 -11.64 19.85
CA GLN A 131 19.74 -11.29 18.72
C GLN A 131 19.34 -12.53 17.92
N LEU A 132 20.28 -13.44 17.67
CA LEU A 132 20.03 -14.68 16.94
C LEU A 132 19.04 -15.59 17.69
N THR A 133 19.14 -15.67 19.03
CA THR A 133 18.19 -16.45 19.84
C THR A 133 16.76 -15.91 19.87
N LYS A 134 16.50 -14.72 19.30
CA LYS A 134 15.13 -14.21 19.10
C LYS A 134 14.44 -14.83 17.89
N ILE A 135 15.18 -15.51 17.01
CA ILE A 135 14.62 -16.20 15.85
C ILE A 135 14.05 -17.54 16.35
N PRO A 136 12.75 -17.84 16.17
CA PRO A 136 12.12 -19.03 16.74
C PRO A 136 12.84 -20.37 16.47
N PRO A 137 13.31 -20.65 15.23
CA PRO A 137 14.08 -21.87 14.96
C PRO A 137 15.54 -21.88 15.47
N ILE A 138 16.06 -20.80 16.08
CA ILE A 138 17.44 -20.72 16.55
C ILE A 138 17.53 -20.83 18.06
N ASP A 139 18.06 -21.94 18.53
CA ASP A 139 18.45 -22.10 19.93
C ASP A 139 19.81 -21.44 20.23
N LEU A 140 20.17 -21.42 21.52
CA LEU A 140 21.43 -20.84 21.99
C LEU A 140 22.66 -21.55 21.40
N PHE A 141 22.58 -22.86 21.13
CA PHE A 141 23.69 -23.63 20.59
C PHE A 141 23.97 -23.23 19.13
N LEU A 142 22.92 -23.19 18.32
CA LEU A 142 22.99 -22.75 16.94
C LEU A 142 23.41 -21.28 16.84
N ALA A 143 22.87 -20.39 17.68
CA ALA A 143 23.29 -18.99 17.73
C ALA A 143 24.81 -18.83 17.97
N ARG A 144 25.37 -19.60 18.91
CA ARG A 144 26.82 -19.61 19.18
C ARG A 144 27.60 -20.20 18.00
N ALA A 145 27.12 -21.28 17.40
CA ALA A 145 27.74 -21.89 16.23
C ALA A 145 27.82 -20.91 15.05
N ILE A 146 26.75 -20.14 14.79
CA ILE A 146 26.69 -19.10 13.76
C ILE A 146 27.81 -18.06 13.97
N VAL A 147 27.91 -17.51 15.19
CA VAL A 147 28.91 -16.49 15.51
C VAL A 147 30.33 -17.06 15.43
N GLN A 148 30.56 -18.26 15.93
CA GLN A 148 31.87 -18.92 15.86
C GLN A 148 32.29 -19.21 14.41
N GLN A 149 31.38 -19.71 13.59
CA GLN A 149 31.65 -20.00 12.19
C GLN A 149 32.02 -18.74 11.40
N ARG A 150 31.29 -17.63 11.55
CA ARG A 150 31.62 -16.38 10.84
C ARG A 150 32.94 -15.76 11.31
N LEU A 151 33.30 -15.92 12.59
CA LEU A 151 34.59 -15.45 13.12
C LEU A 151 35.76 -16.28 12.61
N LYS A 152 35.59 -17.59 12.45
CA LYS A 152 36.66 -18.51 12.01
C LYS A 152 36.84 -18.54 10.49
N HIS A 153 35.76 -18.49 9.73
CA HIS A 153 35.77 -18.73 8.28
C HIS A 153 35.28 -17.53 7.45
N GLY A 154 35.06 -16.37 8.09
CA GLY A 154 34.56 -15.16 7.45
C GLY A 154 33.04 -15.12 7.28
N LEU A 155 32.55 -14.00 6.75
CA LEU A 155 31.12 -13.74 6.58
C LEU A 155 30.45 -14.79 5.68
N TYR A 156 29.18 -15.08 5.95
CA TYR A 156 28.35 -15.92 5.11
C TYR A 156 27.94 -15.16 3.85
N ARG A 157 28.02 -15.83 2.70
CA ARG A 157 27.67 -15.21 1.41
C ARG A 157 26.18 -15.27 1.10
N ASN A 158 25.54 -16.38 1.47
CA ASN A 158 24.13 -16.66 1.18
C ASN A 158 23.64 -17.84 2.03
N LEU A 159 22.36 -18.17 1.90
CA LEU A 159 21.72 -19.23 2.66
C LEU A 159 22.33 -20.62 2.41
N ALA A 160 22.80 -20.90 1.19
CA ALA A 160 23.42 -22.18 0.85
C ALA A 160 24.82 -22.32 1.49
N ASP A 161 25.60 -21.24 1.54
CA ASP A 161 26.87 -21.19 2.26
C ASP A 161 26.66 -21.37 3.77
N PHE A 162 25.67 -20.67 4.31
CA PHE A 162 25.26 -20.78 5.71
C PHE A 162 24.82 -22.21 6.08
N GLN A 163 23.95 -22.82 5.28
CA GLN A 163 23.52 -24.21 5.46
C GLN A 163 24.71 -25.17 5.44
N ARG A 164 25.59 -25.05 4.45
CA ARG A 164 26.74 -25.95 4.28
C ARG A 164 27.70 -25.87 5.46
N ARG A 165 28.03 -24.65 5.91
CA ARG A 165 29.02 -24.42 6.97
C ARG A 165 28.54 -24.80 8.37
N LEU A 166 27.23 -24.80 8.58
CA LEU A 166 26.61 -25.17 9.84
C LEU A 166 25.94 -26.55 9.80
N GLU A 167 26.06 -27.26 8.67
CA GLU A 167 25.49 -28.60 8.45
C GLU A 167 23.98 -28.66 8.80
N LEU A 168 23.24 -27.62 8.41
CA LEU A 168 21.84 -27.48 8.79
C LEU A 168 20.92 -28.40 7.99
N ASN A 169 19.92 -28.94 8.68
CA ASN A 169 18.83 -29.69 8.06
C ASN A 169 18.05 -28.80 7.07
N PRO A 170 17.73 -29.27 5.85
CA PRO A 170 16.94 -28.51 4.87
C PRO A 170 15.63 -27.93 5.42
N LYS A 171 14.93 -28.65 6.31
CA LYS A 171 13.70 -28.16 6.93
C LYS A 171 13.95 -26.89 7.76
N LEU A 172 15.00 -26.91 8.57
CA LEU A 172 15.41 -25.77 9.40
C LEU A 172 15.83 -24.58 8.52
N VAL A 173 16.53 -24.84 7.41
CA VAL A 173 16.93 -23.80 6.45
C VAL A 173 15.70 -23.15 5.81
N SER A 174 14.68 -23.93 5.48
CA SER A 174 13.42 -23.40 4.96
C SER A 174 12.67 -22.54 5.96
N GLU A 175 12.74 -22.86 7.25
CA GLU A 175 12.17 -21.99 8.29
C GLU A 175 12.99 -20.70 8.44
N LEU A 176 14.31 -20.79 8.37
CA LEU A 176 15.22 -19.65 8.54
C LEU A 176 15.22 -18.65 7.37
N MET A 177 14.76 -19.05 6.18
CA MET A 177 14.80 -18.17 5.00
C MET A 177 14.01 -16.86 5.20
N TYR A 178 12.99 -16.90 6.06
CA TYR A 178 12.15 -15.73 6.36
C TYR A 178 12.77 -14.80 7.40
N TYR A 179 13.71 -15.28 8.21
CA TYR A 179 14.25 -14.56 9.37
C TYR A 179 15.69 -14.09 9.20
N ILE A 180 16.47 -14.68 8.28
CA ILE A 180 17.90 -14.40 8.13
C ILE A 180 18.21 -13.74 6.79
N LYS A 181 19.10 -12.74 6.85
CA LYS A 181 19.78 -12.17 5.68
C LYS A 181 21.30 -12.14 5.84
N PHE A 182 22.00 -11.90 4.73
CA PHE A 182 23.47 -11.99 4.62
C PHE A 182 24.12 -10.74 4.00
N SER A 183 23.44 -9.59 4.01
CA SER A 183 23.99 -8.34 3.47
C SER A 183 25.31 -7.97 4.14
N ASN A 184 26.26 -7.44 3.37
CA ASN A 184 27.47 -6.81 3.90
C ASN A 184 27.15 -5.53 4.68
#